data_AF-A0AAJ2JCC4-F1
#
_entry.id   AF-A0AAJ2JCC4-F1
#
_cell.length_a   1.000
_cell.length_b   1.000
_cell.length_c   1.000
_cell.angle_alpha   90.00
_cell.angle_beta   90.00
_cell.angle_gamma   90.00
#
_symmetry.space_group_name_H-M   'P 1'
#
loop_
_entity.id
_entity.type
_entity.pdbx_description
1 polymer ?
#
loop_
_entity_poly.entity_id
_entity_poly.type
_entity_poly.pdbx_seq_one_letter_code
_entity_poly.pdbx_strand_id
1 'polypeptide(L)'
;MLYAWIDGQKRAPLQKGERTSCRDCGGLLTSVIPVENTPHWRHRAGDCDTWSEPEGPWHLDWKEQFDISCREIALRDEATGELHRADVLVNSLPKATVLELQHSPISESERIARESYYMVNHRMFWLVHVHNANSFLGYNFSMSLDFQTRPFEAYGRKFAVMNWIGSSKQFIEKWKRSNAHVFFQAGPHIFYLVGAALAERLGRPLGRGEFALSRLSHEEFVRAVHGRND
;
A
#
# COMPACT_ATOMS: atom_id res chain seq x y z
N MET A 1 3.10 15.01 2.44
CA MET A 1 4.19 14.39 3.24
C MET A 1 3.88 14.55 4.72
N LEU A 2 3.80 13.46 5.48
CA LEU A 2 3.67 13.51 6.93
C LEU A 2 5.00 13.86 7.60
N TYR A 3 6.13 13.47 7.00
CA TYR A 3 7.46 13.62 7.61
C TYR A 3 8.38 14.50 6.78
N ALA A 4 9.20 15.30 7.45
CA ALA A 4 10.30 16.02 6.82
C ALA A 4 11.50 16.08 7.77
N TRP A 5 12.67 16.40 7.21
CA TRP A 5 13.88 16.61 7.99
C TRP A 5 13.97 18.07 8.42
N ILE A 6 14.17 18.31 9.71
CA ILE A 6 14.38 19.62 10.30
C ILE A 6 15.39 19.47 11.44
N ASP A 7 16.43 20.30 11.44
CA ASP A 7 17.54 20.24 12.42
C ASP A 7 18.17 18.84 12.57
N GLY A 8 18.29 18.11 11.46
CA GLY A 8 18.86 16.77 11.44
C GLY A 8 17.94 15.66 11.95
N GLN A 9 16.67 15.94 12.26
CA GLN A 9 15.69 14.94 12.69
C GLN A 9 14.55 14.81 11.66
N LYS A 10 14.21 13.58 11.29
CA LYS A 10 12.98 13.29 10.52
C LYS A 10 11.79 13.27 11.48
N ARG A 11 10.77 14.10 11.26
CA ARG A 11 9.56 14.16 12.09
C ARG A 11 8.37 14.83 11.39
N ALA A 12 7.19 14.64 11.96
CA ALA A 12 6.01 15.45 11.66
C ALA A 12 6.20 16.91 12.14
N PRO A 13 5.44 17.88 11.59
CA PRO A 13 5.47 19.24 12.09
C PRO A 13 4.86 19.29 13.50
N LEU A 14 5.47 20.07 14.39
CA LEU A 14 5.09 20.19 15.80
C LEU A 14 4.31 21.47 16.08
N GLN A 15 4.58 22.54 15.32
CA GLN A 15 3.95 23.84 15.53
C GLN A 15 3.70 24.58 14.22
N LYS A 16 2.73 25.49 14.24
CA LYS A 16 2.46 26.37 13.08
C LYS A 16 3.64 27.31 12.85
N GLY A 17 4.00 27.48 11.58
CA GLY A 17 5.06 28.39 11.16
C GLY A 17 6.42 27.73 10.97
N GLU A 18 6.59 26.44 11.31
CA GLU A 18 7.83 25.73 10.99
C GLU A 18 8.03 25.67 9.47
N ARG A 19 9.30 25.76 9.08
CA ARG A 19 9.75 25.70 7.69
C ARG A 19 11.01 24.87 7.61
N THR A 20 11.14 24.09 6.54
CA THR A 20 12.36 23.35 6.23
C THR A 20 12.45 23.16 4.72
N SER A 21 13.55 22.60 4.23
CA SER A 21 13.71 22.22 2.82
C SER A 21 13.38 20.74 2.64
N CYS A 22 12.60 20.42 1.61
CA CYS A 22 12.37 19.05 1.17
C CYS A 22 13.69 18.42 0.75
N ARG A 23 14.04 17.25 1.29
CA ARG A 23 15.25 16.54 0.88
C ARG A 23 15.15 15.90 -0.50
N ASP A 24 13.94 15.74 -1.03
CA ASP A 24 13.71 15.07 -2.32
C ASP A 24 13.95 16.03 -3.50
N CYS A 25 13.49 17.29 -3.37
CA CYS A 25 13.52 18.28 -4.45
C CYS A 25 14.19 19.62 -4.08
N GLY A 26 14.57 19.82 -2.82
CA GLY A 26 15.11 21.09 -2.32
C GLY A 26 14.07 22.20 -2.09
N GLY A 27 12.81 21.98 -2.46
CA GLY A 27 11.73 22.96 -2.33
C GLY A 27 11.35 23.28 -0.88
N LEU A 28 10.80 24.47 -0.65
CA LEU A 28 10.36 24.91 0.67
C LEU A 28 9.14 24.12 1.16
N LEU A 29 9.26 23.53 2.34
CA LEU A 29 8.18 22.92 3.11
C LEU A 29 7.71 23.84 4.22
N THR A 30 6.40 23.85 4.44
CA THR A 30 5.74 24.62 5.51
C THR A 30 4.86 23.68 6.35
N SER A 31 4.87 23.88 7.67
CA SER A 31 4.01 23.13 8.59
C SER A 31 2.53 23.40 8.31
N VAL A 32 1.73 22.34 8.27
CA VAL A 32 0.27 22.40 8.31
C VAL A 32 -0.20 21.62 9.54
N ILE A 33 -0.78 22.34 10.51
CA ILE A 33 -1.36 21.77 11.75
C ILE A 33 -2.87 22.01 11.72
N PRO A 34 -3.65 21.10 11.12
CA PRO A 34 -5.10 21.17 11.11
C PRO A 34 -5.68 20.70 12.46
N VAL A 35 -6.96 20.99 12.70
CA VAL A 35 -7.65 20.60 13.96
C VAL A 35 -8.06 19.12 13.95
N GLU A 36 -8.52 18.63 12.80
CA GLU A 36 -9.15 17.30 12.66
C GLU A 36 -8.33 16.31 11.82
N ASN A 37 -7.29 16.79 11.13
CA ASN A 37 -6.49 15.98 10.20
C ASN A 37 -5.06 15.75 10.73
N THR A 38 -4.31 14.89 10.06
CA THR A 38 -2.91 14.63 10.42
C THR A 38 -2.03 15.85 10.14
N PRO A 39 -1.20 16.29 11.11
CA PRO A 39 -0.15 17.27 10.88
C PRO A 39 0.77 16.84 9.73
N HIS A 40 1.02 17.73 8.77
CA HIS A 40 1.79 17.39 7.58
C HIS A 40 2.61 18.56 7.05
N TRP A 41 3.65 18.23 6.31
CA TRP A 41 4.48 19.18 5.57
C TRP A 41 3.92 19.39 4.18
N ARG A 42 3.82 20.66 3.77
CA ARG A 42 3.29 21.05 2.47
C ARG A 42 4.29 21.88 1.69
N HIS A 43 4.53 21.46 0.44
CA HIS A 43 5.23 22.25 -0.56
C HIS A 43 4.40 23.47 -0.99
N ARG A 44 5.06 24.60 -1.25
CA ARG A 44 4.36 25.83 -1.70
C ARG A 44 3.69 25.67 -3.08
N ALA A 45 4.30 24.92 -3.99
CA ALA A 45 3.92 24.86 -5.41
C ALA A 45 3.26 23.53 -5.82
N GLY A 46 2.73 22.77 -4.87
CA GLY A 46 2.31 21.38 -5.08
C GLY A 46 3.42 20.40 -4.72
N ASP A 47 3.05 19.14 -4.48
CA ASP A 47 4.02 18.14 -4.08
C ASP A 47 5.00 17.81 -5.23
N CYS A 48 6.25 17.51 -4.87
CA CYS A 48 7.30 17.14 -5.84
C CYS A 48 7.21 15.69 -6.33
N ASP A 49 6.36 14.88 -5.71
CA ASP A 49 5.98 13.56 -6.22
C ASP A 49 4.59 13.63 -6.84
N THR A 50 4.49 13.25 -8.11
CA THR A 50 3.22 13.25 -8.85
C THR A 50 2.25 12.18 -8.39
N TRP A 51 2.71 11.18 -7.61
CA TRP A 51 1.89 10.14 -7.00
C TRP A 51 1.44 10.48 -5.58
N SER A 52 1.82 11.63 -5.05
CA SER A 52 1.41 12.06 -3.72
C SER A 52 -0.12 12.20 -3.65
N GLU A 53 -0.74 11.47 -2.72
CA GLU A 53 -2.14 11.64 -2.36
C GLU A 53 -2.30 12.30 -0.97
N PRO A 54 -3.46 12.88 -0.64
CA PRO A 54 -3.75 13.32 0.71
C PRO A 54 -3.72 12.14 1.68
N GLU A 55 -2.96 12.28 2.77
CA GLU A 55 -2.83 11.23 3.78
C GLU A 55 -3.76 11.50 4.97
N GLY A 56 -4.38 10.43 5.47
CA GLY A 56 -5.29 10.47 6.62
C GLY A 56 -4.82 9.59 7.78
N PRO A 57 -5.66 9.43 8.82
CA PRO A 57 -5.35 8.59 9.97
C PRO A 57 -4.98 7.14 9.59
N TRP A 58 -5.65 6.57 8.59
CA TRP A 58 -5.36 5.21 8.14
C TRP A 58 -3.93 5.05 7.58
N HIS A 59 -3.45 6.01 6.77
CA HIS A 59 -2.06 5.99 6.28
C HIS A 59 -1.07 6.18 7.42
N LEU A 60 -1.35 7.12 8.32
CA LEU A 60 -0.51 7.37 9.50
C LEU A 60 -0.37 6.10 10.36
N ASP A 61 -1.49 5.48 10.73
CA ASP A 61 -1.54 4.30 11.59
C ASP A 61 -0.70 3.15 11.00
N TRP A 62 -0.76 2.96 9.68
CA TRP A 62 0.02 1.95 8.98
C TRP A 62 1.51 2.30 8.87
N LYS A 63 1.85 3.54 8.55
CA LYS A 63 3.24 4.01 8.52
C LYS A 63 3.87 3.92 9.91
N GLU A 64 3.10 4.17 10.96
CA GLU A 64 3.57 4.13 12.35
C GLU A 64 3.96 2.74 12.85
N GLN A 65 3.55 1.67 12.15
CA GLN A 65 3.98 0.30 12.43
C GLN A 65 5.46 0.04 12.10
N PHE A 66 6.11 0.94 11.36
CA PHE A 66 7.49 0.79 10.89
C PHE A 66 8.39 1.88 11.49
N ASP A 67 9.69 1.64 11.59
CA ASP A 67 10.63 2.68 12.05
C ASP A 67 10.55 3.95 11.20
N ILE A 68 10.77 5.12 11.81
CA ILE A 68 10.68 6.41 11.11
C ILE A 68 11.63 6.52 9.91
N SER A 69 12.74 5.77 9.95
CA SER A 69 13.71 5.66 8.85
C SER A 69 13.17 4.90 7.63
N CYS A 70 12.06 4.18 7.77
CA CYS A 70 11.42 3.41 6.71
C CYS A 70 10.23 4.11 6.07
N ARG A 71 9.65 5.15 6.71
CA ARG A 71 8.42 5.82 6.25
C ARG A 71 8.74 6.89 5.21
N GLU A 72 7.95 7.07 4.17
CA GLU A 72 8.12 8.13 3.15
C GLU A 72 9.56 8.22 2.64
N ILE A 73 9.99 7.20 1.89
CA ILE A 73 11.35 7.10 1.37
C ILE A 73 11.33 7.37 -0.12
N ALA A 74 11.97 8.49 -0.50
CA ALA A 74 12.15 8.83 -1.90
C ALA A 74 13.15 7.89 -2.54
N LEU A 75 12.71 7.27 -3.63
CA LEU A 75 13.54 6.53 -4.57
C LEU A 75 13.68 7.39 -5.81
N ARG A 76 14.88 7.41 -6.40
CA ARG A 76 15.16 8.13 -7.63
C ARG A 76 15.68 7.14 -8.66
N ASP A 77 15.08 7.15 -9.83
CA ASP A 77 15.61 6.45 -10.98
C ASP A 77 16.82 7.24 -11.51
N GLU A 78 17.99 6.61 -11.52
CA GLU A 78 19.22 7.28 -11.93
C GLU A 78 19.28 7.57 -13.44
N ALA A 79 18.53 6.82 -14.26
CA ALA A 79 18.55 6.95 -15.71
C ALA A 79 17.60 8.05 -16.21
N THR A 80 16.41 8.16 -15.63
CA THR A 80 15.37 9.14 -16.01
C THR A 80 15.35 10.37 -15.10
N GLY A 81 15.90 10.25 -13.89
CA GLY A 81 15.78 11.26 -12.84
C GLY A 81 14.42 11.28 -12.13
N GLU A 82 13.48 10.43 -12.54
CA GLU A 82 12.14 10.31 -11.96
C GLU A 82 12.23 9.92 -10.48
N LEU A 83 11.42 10.58 -9.65
CA LEU A 83 11.42 10.40 -8.21
C LEU A 83 10.02 10.12 -7.71
N HIS A 84 9.89 9.04 -6.94
CA HIS A 84 8.67 8.70 -6.22
C HIS A 84 8.98 8.27 -4.79
N ARG A 85 8.06 8.57 -3.88
CA ARG A 85 8.19 8.20 -2.47
C ARG A 85 7.37 6.97 -2.17
N ALA A 86 8.07 5.93 -1.73
CA ALA A 86 7.44 4.77 -1.13
C ALA A 86 6.80 5.17 0.20
N ASP A 87 5.55 4.76 0.46
CA ASP A 87 4.92 4.98 1.76
C ASP A 87 5.75 4.36 2.89
N VAL A 88 6.24 3.14 2.67
CA VAL A 88 7.20 2.44 3.53
C VAL A 88 8.21 1.68 2.67
N LEU A 89 9.50 1.78 3.01
CA LEU A 89 10.59 0.98 2.48
C LEU A 89 11.33 0.28 3.61
N VAL A 90 11.28 -1.05 3.63
CA VAL A 90 11.88 -1.88 4.69
C VAL A 90 13.05 -2.69 4.14
N ASN A 91 14.03 -2.96 5.02
CA ASN A 91 15.31 -3.62 4.73
C ASN A 91 16.27 -2.76 3.90
N SER A 92 17.55 -3.15 3.91
CA SER A 92 18.58 -2.48 3.12
C SER A 92 18.56 -2.95 1.68
N LEU A 93 18.89 -2.02 0.77
CA LEU A 93 19.13 -2.35 -0.63
C LEU A 93 20.27 -3.39 -0.76
N PRO A 94 20.18 -4.32 -1.72
CA PRO A 94 19.18 -4.41 -2.80
C PRO A 94 17.92 -5.23 -2.44
N LYS A 95 17.81 -5.79 -1.23
CA LYS A 95 16.67 -6.66 -0.84
C LYS A 95 15.60 -5.91 -0.06
N ALA A 96 15.21 -4.75 -0.56
CA ALA A 96 14.18 -3.93 0.08
C ALA A 96 12.77 -4.39 -0.30
N THR A 97 11.82 -4.13 0.60
CA THR A 97 10.38 -4.26 0.35
C THR A 97 9.77 -2.87 0.35
N VAL A 98 9.18 -2.47 -0.77
CA VAL A 98 8.28 -1.33 -0.88
C VAL A 98 6.89 -1.79 -0.44
N LEU A 99 6.29 -1.06 0.50
CA LEU A 99 4.88 -1.15 0.83
C LEU A 99 4.21 0.17 0.45
N GLU A 100 3.26 0.09 -0.48
CA GLU A 100 2.37 1.19 -0.85
C GLU A 100 1.00 1.00 -0.19
N LEU A 101 0.49 2.09 0.38
CA LEU A 101 -0.79 2.15 1.07
C LEU A 101 -1.82 2.82 0.17
N GLN A 102 -2.80 2.04 -0.32
CA GLN A 102 -3.79 2.56 -1.25
C GLN A 102 -5.14 2.74 -0.57
N HIS A 103 -5.47 3.98 -0.24
CA HIS A 103 -6.80 4.32 0.29
C HIS A 103 -7.78 4.69 -0.82
N SER A 104 -7.34 5.56 -1.74
CA SER A 104 -8.20 6.08 -2.82
C SER A 104 -8.22 5.15 -4.04
N PRO A 105 -9.24 5.22 -4.91
CA PRO A 105 -9.22 4.49 -6.17
C PRO A 105 -8.12 5.02 -7.11
N ILE A 106 -7.21 4.14 -7.55
CA ILE A 106 -6.25 4.40 -8.64
C ILE A 106 -6.66 3.72 -9.95
N SER A 107 -6.22 4.29 -11.07
CA SER A 107 -6.40 3.69 -12.40
C SER A 107 -5.55 2.43 -12.58
N GLU A 108 -5.87 1.58 -13.56
CA GLU A 108 -5.01 0.43 -13.89
C GLU A 108 -3.63 0.87 -14.40
N SER A 109 -3.58 1.95 -15.21
CA SER A 109 -2.33 2.51 -15.72
C SER A 109 -1.42 3.04 -14.61
N GLU A 110 -2.00 3.70 -13.60
CA GLU A 110 -1.22 4.19 -12.45
C GLU A 110 -0.69 3.03 -11.61
N ARG A 111 -1.50 2.00 -11.35
CA ARG A 111 -1.04 0.78 -10.67
C ARG A 111 0.14 0.14 -11.42
N ILE A 112 0.03 0.01 -12.74
CA ILE A 112 1.08 -0.56 -13.58
C ILE A 112 2.35 0.30 -13.55
N ALA A 113 2.22 1.63 -13.61
CA ALA A 113 3.35 2.54 -13.55
C ALA A 113 4.10 2.42 -12.21
N ARG A 114 3.37 2.42 -11.08
CA ARG A 114 3.95 2.25 -9.74
C ARG A 114 4.65 0.90 -9.58
N GLU A 115 4.00 -0.19 -10.04
CA GLU A 115 4.62 -1.52 -10.02
C GLU A 115 5.87 -1.58 -10.89
N SER A 116 5.82 -1.02 -12.10
CA SER A 116 6.96 -1.03 -13.02
C SER A 116 8.13 -0.19 -12.50
N TYR A 117 7.86 0.86 -11.71
CA TYR A 117 8.89 1.67 -11.10
C TYR A 117 9.55 0.94 -9.91
N TYR A 118 8.75 0.54 -8.91
CA TYR A 118 9.29 -0.02 -7.67
C TYR A 118 9.83 -1.45 -7.83
N MET A 119 9.22 -2.27 -8.70
CA MET A 119 9.57 -3.70 -8.81
C MET A 119 10.84 -3.97 -9.60
N VAL A 120 11.47 -2.96 -10.20
CA VAL A 120 12.76 -3.12 -10.89
C VAL A 120 13.83 -3.61 -9.92
N ASN A 121 13.89 -3.00 -8.73
CA ASN A 121 14.92 -3.26 -7.73
C ASN A 121 14.38 -3.76 -6.39
N HIS A 122 13.05 -3.79 -6.20
CA HIS A 122 12.44 -4.08 -4.90
C HIS A 122 11.32 -5.11 -5.02
N ARG A 123 11.05 -5.79 -3.91
CA ARG A 123 9.77 -6.47 -3.75
C ARG A 123 8.71 -5.42 -3.44
N MET A 124 7.52 -5.56 -4.01
CA MET A 124 6.43 -4.59 -3.79
C MET A 124 5.20 -5.25 -3.18
N PHE A 125 4.62 -4.57 -2.19
CA PHE A 125 3.38 -4.90 -1.52
C PHE A 125 2.41 -3.74 -1.71
N TRP A 126 1.19 -4.08 -2.09
CA TRP A 126 0.04 -3.21 -1.96
C TRP A 126 -0.71 -3.57 -0.69
N LEU A 127 -1.00 -2.60 0.16
CA LEU A 127 -2.07 -2.70 1.14
C LEU A 127 -3.21 -1.78 0.73
N VAL A 128 -4.32 -2.38 0.34
CA VAL A 128 -5.48 -1.67 -0.20
C VAL A 128 -6.55 -1.59 0.87
N HIS A 129 -6.97 -0.37 1.21
CA HIS A 129 -8.06 -0.15 2.16
C HIS A 129 -9.39 -0.51 1.50
N VAL A 130 -10.01 -1.58 1.97
CA VAL A 130 -11.40 -1.89 1.66
C VAL A 130 -12.27 -1.20 2.71
N HIS A 131 -12.94 -0.12 2.29
CA HIS A 131 -13.81 0.68 3.14
C HIS A 131 -14.82 -0.17 3.95
N ASN A 132 -15.33 0.40 5.04
CA ASN A 132 -16.27 -0.28 5.93
C ASN A 132 -17.61 -0.64 5.23
N ALA A 133 -18.45 -1.38 5.97
CA ALA A 133 -19.73 -1.91 5.48
C ALA A 133 -20.72 -0.84 4.97
N ASN A 134 -20.51 0.44 5.28
CA ASN A 134 -21.35 1.54 4.78
C ASN A 134 -21.00 1.94 3.33
N SER A 135 -19.92 1.40 2.76
CA SER A 135 -19.56 1.57 1.36
C SER A 135 -20.04 0.38 0.52
N PHE A 136 -20.42 0.63 -0.74
CA PHE A 136 -20.75 -0.44 -1.68
C PHE A 136 -19.59 -1.42 -1.89
N LEU A 137 -18.34 -0.92 -1.90
CA LEU A 137 -17.16 -1.77 -2.03
C LEU A 137 -17.02 -2.69 -0.81
N GLY A 138 -17.10 -2.14 0.40
CA GLY A 138 -17.00 -2.88 1.66
C GLY A 138 -18.12 -3.90 1.83
N TYR A 139 -19.36 -3.51 1.52
CA TYR A 139 -20.50 -4.42 1.53
C TYR A 139 -20.31 -5.58 0.56
N ASN A 140 -19.97 -5.30 -0.70
CA ASN A 140 -19.74 -6.35 -1.71
C ASN A 140 -18.57 -7.26 -1.32
N PHE A 141 -17.48 -6.70 -0.80
CA PHE A 141 -16.34 -7.47 -0.33
C PHE A 141 -16.74 -8.40 0.81
N SER A 142 -17.38 -7.87 1.86
CA SER A 142 -17.85 -8.65 3.01
C SER A 142 -18.79 -9.78 2.60
N MET A 143 -19.76 -9.49 1.74
CA MET A 143 -20.73 -10.49 1.27
C MET A 143 -20.13 -11.54 0.33
N SER A 144 -18.95 -11.27 -0.24
CA SER A 144 -18.23 -12.24 -1.07
C SER A 144 -17.32 -13.17 -0.26
N LEU A 145 -17.11 -12.91 1.03
CA LEU A 145 -16.19 -13.71 1.85
C LEU A 145 -16.80 -15.08 2.19
N ASP A 146 -16.19 -16.12 1.65
CA ASP A 146 -16.52 -17.52 1.95
C ASP A 146 -15.24 -18.36 2.08
N PHE A 147 -14.85 -18.63 3.34
CA PHE A 147 -13.66 -19.42 3.65
C PHE A 147 -13.96 -20.91 3.84
N GLN A 148 -15.22 -21.34 3.72
CA GLN A 148 -15.65 -22.69 4.09
C GLN A 148 -15.90 -23.58 2.86
N THR A 149 -16.44 -23.01 1.79
CA THR A 149 -16.94 -23.84 0.67
C THR A 149 -15.83 -24.36 -0.25
N ARG A 150 -14.79 -23.56 -0.54
CA ARG A 150 -13.70 -23.95 -1.46
C ARG A 150 -12.29 -23.67 -0.90
N PRO A 151 -11.93 -24.26 0.26
CA PRO A 151 -10.61 -24.08 0.83
C PRO A 151 -9.54 -24.87 0.07
N PHE A 152 -8.30 -24.40 0.12
CA PHE A 152 -7.13 -25.15 -0.30
C PHE A 152 -5.89 -24.67 0.46
N GLU A 153 -4.86 -25.52 0.54
CA GLU A 153 -3.59 -25.16 1.17
C GLU A 153 -2.49 -25.00 0.11
N ALA A 154 -1.66 -23.97 0.28
CA ALA A 154 -0.50 -23.74 -0.56
C ALA A 154 0.55 -22.95 0.21
N TYR A 155 1.84 -23.32 0.05
CA TYR A 155 2.96 -22.63 0.70
C TYR A 155 2.76 -22.44 2.22
N GLY A 156 2.22 -23.45 2.91
CA GLY A 156 1.96 -23.40 4.35
C GLY A 156 0.78 -22.50 4.78
N ARG A 157 0.00 -21.96 3.83
CA ARG A 157 -1.15 -21.08 4.10
C ARG A 157 -2.46 -21.70 3.62
N LYS A 158 -3.53 -21.44 4.38
CA LYS A 158 -4.91 -21.75 3.99
C LYS A 158 -5.48 -20.61 3.16
N PHE A 159 -5.96 -20.94 1.97
CA PHE A 159 -6.67 -20.06 1.06
C PHE A 159 -8.09 -20.56 0.87
N ALA A 160 -8.97 -19.71 0.36
CA ALA A 160 -10.29 -20.12 -0.13
C ALA A 160 -10.68 -19.37 -1.39
N VAL A 161 -11.27 -20.07 -2.35
CA VAL A 161 -11.76 -19.50 -3.62
C VAL A 161 -13.20 -18.99 -3.47
N MET A 162 -13.41 -17.73 -3.78
CA MET A 162 -14.65 -16.98 -3.59
C MET A 162 -15.16 -16.42 -4.91
N ASN A 163 -16.43 -16.00 -4.92
CA ASN A 163 -17.07 -15.33 -6.04
C ASN A 163 -17.47 -13.91 -5.62
N TRP A 164 -17.04 -12.92 -6.40
CA TRP A 164 -17.41 -11.53 -6.14
C TRP A 164 -18.91 -11.35 -6.39
N ILE A 165 -19.64 -10.77 -5.43
CA ILE A 165 -21.09 -10.59 -5.54
C ILE A 165 -21.49 -9.31 -6.29
N GLY A 166 -20.63 -8.28 -6.28
CA GLY A 166 -20.94 -6.99 -6.90
C GLY A 166 -21.09 -7.08 -8.42
N SER A 167 -21.94 -6.23 -9.02
CA SER A 167 -22.20 -6.22 -10.47
C SER A 167 -20.93 -5.91 -11.28
N SER A 168 -20.14 -4.93 -10.83
CA SER A 168 -18.82 -4.65 -11.39
C SER A 168 -17.76 -5.54 -10.74
N LYS A 169 -17.00 -6.27 -11.56
CA LYS A 169 -15.85 -7.10 -11.13
C LYS A 169 -14.53 -6.33 -11.16
N GLN A 170 -14.54 -5.06 -11.58
CA GLN A 170 -13.32 -4.30 -11.88
C GLN A 170 -12.36 -4.21 -10.69
N PHE A 171 -12.88 -4.04 -9.47
CA PHE A 171 -12.04 -3.97 -8.28
C PHE A 171 -11.17 -5.23 -8.10
N ILE A 172 -11.81 -6.40 -8.05
CA ILE A 172 -11.11 -7.68 -7.89
C ILE A 172 -10.23 -7.98 -9.10
N GLU A 173 -10.73 -7.76 -10.32
CA GLU A 173 -9.97 -8.06 -11.54
C GLU A 173 -8.73 -7.16 -11.67
N LYS A 174 -8.82 -5.87 -11.33
CA LYS A 174 -7.69 -4.94 -11.34
C LYS A 174 -6.57 -5.42 -10.41
N TRP A 175 -6.92 -5.83 -9.20
CA TRP A 175 -5.95 -6.25 -8.19
C TRP A 175 -5.43 -7.67 -8.41
N LYS A 176 -6.24 -8.59 -8.96
CA LYS A 176 -5.77 -9.91 -9.43
C LYS A 176 -4.69 -9.81 -10.51
N ARG A 177 -4.77 -8.78 -11.37
CA ARG A 177 -3.80 -8.47 -12.43
C ARG A 177 -2.53 -7.76 -11.92
N SER A 178 -2.38 -7.57 -10.62
CA SER A 178 -1.15 -7.00 -10.05
C SER A 178 0.01 -7.99 -10.16
N ASN A 179 1.18 -7.48 -10.53
CA ASN A 179 2.44 -8.22 -10.46
C ASN A 179 3.02 -8.20 -9.04
N ALA A 180 2.65 -7.20 -8.24
CA ALA A 180 3.02 -7.07 -6.84
C ALA A 180 2.17 -7.99 -5.93
N HIS A 181 2.60 -8.17 -4.68
CA HIS A 181 1.77 -8.83 -3.69
C HIS A 181 0.65 -7.89 -3.25
N VAL A 182 -0.61 -8.33 -3.30
CA VAL A 182 -1.76 -7.49 -2.93
C VAL A 182 -2.40 -8.00 -1.65
N PHE A 183 -2.58 -7.09 -0.70
CA PHE A 183 -3.29 -7.30 0.55
C PHE A 183 -4.49 -6.36 0.62
N PHE A 184 -5.60 -6.86 1.13
CA PHE A 184 -6.78 -6.06 1.45
C PHE A 184 -6.88 -5.91 2.96
N GLN A 185 -7.02 -4.69 3.46
CA GLN A 185 -7.44 -4.45 4.84
C GLN A 185 -8.93 -4.09 4.85
N ALA A 186 -9.73 -4.87 5.57
CA ALA A 186 -11.16 -4.64 5.74
C ALA A 186 -11.51 -4.76 7.23
N GLY A 187 -11.75 -3.63 7.90
CA GLY A 187 -11.91 -3.59 9.35
C GLY A 187 -10.65 -4.12 10.07
N PRO A 188 -10.76 -5.03 11.06
CA PRO A 188 -9.59 -5.55 11.76
C PRO A 188 -8.83 -6.65 10.98
N HIS A 189 -9.28 -7.01 9.77
CA HIS A 189 -8.78 -8.17 9.05
C HIS A 189 -7.91 -7.78 7.86
N ILE A 190 -6.86 -8.59 7.63
CA ILE A 190 -5.98 -8.49 6.48
C ILE A 190 -6.12 -9.76 5.65
N PHE A 191 -6.20 -9.60 4.34
CA PHE A 191 -6.36 -10.69 3.40
C PHE A 191 -5.29 -10.63 2.32
N TYR A 192 -4.53 -11.71 2.13
CA TYR A 192 -3.61 -11.83 1.01
C TYR A 192 -4.35 -12.38 -0.22
N LEU A 193 -4.32 -11.62 -1.32
CA LEU A 193 -4.93 -11.98 -2.58
C LEU A 193 -4.01 -12.88 -3.42
N VAL A 194 -4.57 -13.97 -3.94
CA VAL A 194 -3.95 -14.75 -5.00
C VAL A 194 -4.06 -14.00 -6.33
N GLY A 195 -2.95 -13.37 -6.75
CA GLY A 195 -2.81 -12.75 -8.07
C GLY A 195 -2.68 -13.77 -9.21
N ALA A 196 -2.75 -13.30 -10.46
CA ALA A 196 -2.75 -14.14 -11.66
C ALA A 196 -1.54 -15.07 -11.75
N ALA A 197 -0.32 -14.54 -11.56
CA ALA A 197 0.90 -15.34 -11.57
C ALA A 197 0.92 -16.43 -10.48
N LEU A 198 0.39 -16.12 -9.29
CA LEU A 198 0.30 -17.12 -8.22
C LEU A 198 -0.76 -18.18 -8.55
N ALA A 199 -1.91 -17.78 -9.08
CA ALA A 199 -2.97 -18.70 -9.50
C ALA A 199 -2.48 -19.70 -10.56
N GLU A 200 -1.70 -19.24 -11.55
CA GLU A 200 -1.07 -20.08 -12.56
C GLU A 200 -0.08 -21.08 -11.96
N ARG A 201 0.83 -20.62 -11.08
CA ARG A 201 1.79 -21.51 -10.39
C ARG A 201 1.10 -22.57 -9.53
N LEU A 202 -0.08 -22.26 -8.99
CA LEU A 202 -0.88 -23.19 -8.20
C LEU A 202 -1.69 -24.16 -9.06
N GLY A 203 -1.67 -24.03 -10.40
CA GLY A 203 -2.50 -24.83 -11.30
C GLY A 203 -3.99 -24.55 -11.12
N ARG A 204 -4.35 -23.35 -10.64
CA ARG A 204 -5.71 -22.96 -10.27
C ARG A 204 -6.06 -21.60 -10.89
N PRO A 205 -6.17 -21.49 -12.22
CA PRO A 205 -6.58 -20.25 -12.87
C PRO A 205 -7.94 -19.81 -12.33
N LEU A 206 -8.06 -18.52 -11.98
CA LEU A 206 -9.26 -17.94 -11.38
C LEU A 206 -10.06 -17.21 -12.46
N GLY A 207 -11.31 -17.65 -12.67
CA GLY A 207 -12.22 -17.05 -13.63
C GLY A 207 -12.55 -15.58 -13.32
N ARG A 208 -13.24 -14.91 -14.25
CA ARG A 208 -13.68 -13.51 -14.06
C ARG A 208 -14.62 -13.41 -12.86
N GLY A 209 -14.26 -12.59 -11.88
CA GLY A 209 -15.01 -12.42 -10.63
C GLY A 209 -14.72 -13.49 -9.58
N GLU A 210 -13.99 -14.55 -9.92
CA GLU A 210 -13.42 -15.47 -8.92
C GLU A 210 -12.12 -14.91 -8.37
N PHE A 211 -11.92 -15.04 -7.07
CA PHE A 211 -10.69 -14.63 -6.39
C PHE A 211 -10.40 -15.58 -5.24
N ALA A 212 -9.14 -15.68 -4.81
CA ALA A 212 -8.79 -16.46 -3.63
C ALA A 212 -8.05 -15.62 -2.61
N LEU A 213 -8.42 -15.77 -1.34
CA LEU A 213 -7.84 -15.03 -0.22
C LEU A 213 -7.28 -15.99 0.83
N SER A 214 -6.20 -15.58 1.48
CA SER A 214 -5.76 -16.11 2.78
C SER A 214 -5.93 -15.02 3.85
N ARG A 215 -6.28 -15.40 5.08
CA ARG A 215 -6.35 -14.47 6.21
C ARG A 215 -4.97 -14.32 6.86
N LEU A 216 -4.66 -13.11 7.28
CA LEU A 216 -3.48 -12.77 8.05
C LEU A 216 -3.88 -11.95 9.26
N SER A 217 -3.17 -12.19 10.36
CA SER A 217 -3.10 -11.23 11.46
C SER A 217 -2.29 -10.00 11.04
N HIS A 218 -2.50 -8.90 11.77
CA HIS A 218 -1.69 -7.68 11.62
C HIS A 218 -0.19 -7.97 11.74
N GLU A 219 0.18 -8.81 12.71
CA GLU A 219 1.58 -9.15 12.97
C GLU A 219 2.21 -9.95 11.81
N GLU A 220 1.51 -10.97 11.30
CA GLU A 220 1.98 -11.73 10.13
C GLU A 220 2.21 -10.83 8.92
N PHE A 221 1.31 -9.87 8.68
CA PHE A 221 1.47 -8.93 7.58
C PHE A 221 2.71 -8.05 7.77
N VAL A 222 2.89 -7.43 8.94
CA VAL A 222 4.06 -6.59 9.23
C VAL A 222 5.36 -7.41 9.12
N ARG A 223 5.41 -8.63 9.66
CA ARG A 223 6.57 -9.54 9.51
C ARG A 223 6.88 -9.85 8.05
N ALA A 224 5.85 -10.11 7.23
CA ALA A 224 6.00 -10.38 5.81
C ALA A 224 6.59 -9.18 5.04
N VAL A 225 6.21 -7.95 5.39
CA VAL A 225 6.79 -6.71 4.83
C VAL A 225 8.28 -6.60 5.18
N HIS A 226 8.66 -6.94 6.42
CA HIS A 226 10.06 -7.04 6.83
C HIS A 226 10.85 -8.17 6.13
N GLY A 227 10.21 -8.99 5.29
CA GLY A 227 10.89 -10.11 4.61
C GLY A 227 11.30 -11.24 5.55
N ARG A 228 10.75 -11.27 6.77
CA ARG A 228 10.88 -12.39 7.68
C ARG A 228 9.81 -13.40 7.30
N ASN A 229 10.19 -14.49 6.63
CA ASN A 229 9.29 -15.62 6.46
C ASN A 229 9.13 -16.30 7.82
N ASP A 230 7.90 -16.71 8.15
CA ASP A 230 7.66 -17.82 9.07
C ASP A 230 8.12 -19.14 8.43
#